data_AF-C6HU61-F1
#
_entry.id   AF-C6HU61-F1
#
_cell.length_a   1.000
_cell.length_b   1.000
_cell.length_c   1.000
_cell.angle_alpha   90.00
_cell.angle_beta   90.00
_cell.angle_gamma   90.00
#
_symmetry.space_group_name_H-M   'P 1'
#
loop_
_entity.id
_entity.type
_entity.pdbx_description
1 polymer ?
#
loop_
_entity_poly.entity_id
_entity_poly.type
_entity_poly.pdbx_seq_one_letter_code
_entity_poly.pdbx_strand_id
1 'polypeptide(L)'
;MTKVLNYKKYHLRDHPKLRYHGVPTWPPDWGGTYKGHDLIPQGEIGILRNVEKIDANSFYPDHLLLTVEYNGKGYTGGLWIEDSEFLEKIFDLLKKNKGKKTEEIGKMEIW
;
A
#
# COMPACT_ATOMS: atom_id res chain seq x y z
N MET A 1 29.02 -16.08 17.51
CA MET A 1 27.93 -15.43 18.27
C MET A 1 27.00 -14.77 17.27
N THR A 2 25.84 -15.36 17.00
CA THR A 2 24.87 -14.78 16.06
C THR A 2 24.16 -13.65 16.79
N LYS A 3 24.41 -12.41 16.37
CA LYS A 3 23.71 -11.23 16.89
C LYS A 3 22.25 -11.35 16.45
N VAL A 4 21.36 -11.74 17.37
CA VAL A 4 19.92 -11.72 17.10
C VAL A 4 19.54 -10.24 16.96
N LEU A 5 19.38 -9.79 15.72
CA LEU A 5 18.88 -8.45 15.46
C LEU A 5 17.39 -8.45 15.86
N ASN A 6 17.10 -7.78 16.97
CA ASN A 6 15.73 -7.56 17.41
C ASN A 6 15.14 -6.45 16.53
N TYR A 7 14.54 -6.83 15.41
CA TYR A 7 13.86 -5.88 14.54
C TYR A 7 12.56 -5.44 15.22
N LYS A 8 12.43 -4.13 15.42
CA LYS A 8 11.23 -3.54 16.01
C LYS A 8 10.09 -3.68 14.99
N LYS A 9 9.02 -4.38 15.39
CA LYS A 9 7.85 -4.54 14.54
C LYS A 9 6.90 -3.36 14.64
N TYR A 10 6.17 -3.14 13.55
CA TYR A 10 5.08 -2.17 13.45
C TYR A 10 3.91 -2.80 12.71
N HIS A 11 2.68 -2.37 12.99
CA HIS A 11 1.62 -2.61 12.01
C HIS A 11 2.00 -1.93 10.69
N LEU A 12 1.60 -2.51 9.56
CA LEU A 12 1.90 -1.96 8.24
C LEU A 12 1.47 -0.49 8.13
N ARG A 13 0.28 -0.14 8.61
CA ARG A 13 -0.22 1.25 8.60
C ARG A 13 0.59 2.24 9.43
N ASP A 14 1.31 1.73 10.43
CA ASP A 14 2.07 2.53 11.39
C ASP A 14 3.58 2.52 11.08
N HIS A 15 3.99 1.84 10.00
CA HIS A 15 5.40 1.61 9.73
C HIS A 15 6.11 2.91 9.31
N PRO A 16 7.22 3.29 9.96
CA PRO A 16 7.86 4.60 9.75
C PRO A 16 8.41 4.80 8.34
N LYS A 17 8.74 3.71 7.62
CA LYS A 17 9.17 3.77 6.22
C LYS A 17 8.04 3.74 5.20
N LEU A 18 6.79 3.55 5.62
CA LEU A 18 5.63 3.58 4.71
C LEU A 18 5.12 5.02 4.56
N ARG A 19 6.03 5.86 4.06
CA ARG A 19 5.88 7.31 3.95
C ARG A 19 6.55 7.81 2.68
N TYR A 20 6.07 8.95 2.20
CA TYR A 20 6.67 9.70 1.10
C TYR A 20 6.72 11.18 1.48
N HIS A 21 7.90 11.79 1.42
CA HIS A 21 8.15 13.15 1.92
C HIS A 21 7.61 13.39 3.35
N GLY A 22 7.75 12.36 4.21
CA GLY A 22 7.29 12.37 5.60
C GLY A 22 5.80 12.09 5.82
N VAL A 23 4.99 12.01 4.76
CA VAL A 23 3.54 11.76 4.85
C VAL A 23 3.25 10.26 4.75
N PRO A 24 2.43 9.66 5.65
CA PRO A 24 1.99 8.27 5.52
C PRO A 24 1.30 8.01 4.18
N THR A 25 1.65 6.92 3.53
CA THR A 25 1.06 6.56 2.22
C THR A 25 0.04 5.43 2.32
N TRP A 26 -0.14 4.86 3.51
CA TRP A 26 -1.16 3.87 3.81
C TRP A 26 -2.22 4.42 4.78
N PRO A 27 -3.51 4.16 4.53
CA PRO A 27 -4.05 3.64 3.26
C PRO A 27 -3.80 4.63 2.12
N PRO A 28 -3.69 4.16 0.87
CA PRO A 28 -3.52 5.06 -0.26
C PRO A 28 -4.80 5.88 -0.47
N ASP A 29 -4.63 7.05 -1.07
CA ASP A 29 -5.76 7.80 -1.62
C ASP A 29 -6.30 7.06 -2.85
N TRP A 30 -7.60 6.76 -2.82
CA TRP A 30 -8.24 5.99 -3.89
C TRP A 30 -8.72 6.91 -5.02
N GLY A 31 -8.31 6.56 -6.23
CA GLY A 31 -8.79 7.04 -7.53
C GLY A 31 -9.67 6.00 -8.25
N GLY A 32 -10.18 6.38 -9.42
CA GLY A 32 -11.00 5.50 -10.27
C GLY A 32 -11.97 6.26 -11.17
N THR A 33 -12.80 5.52 -11.92
CA THR A 33 -13.86 6.11 -12.75
C THR A 33 -15.02 6.52 -11.86
N TYR A 34 -15.11 7.82 -11.56
CA TYR A 34 -16.24 8.40 -10.83
C TYR A 34 -17.28 8.94 -11.81
N LYS A 35 -18.56 8.61 -11.59
CA LYS A 35 -19.66 9.43 -12.13
C LYS A 35 -19.91 10.57 -11.14
N GLY A 36 -20.34 11.75 -11.61
CA GLY A 36 -20.22 13.02 -10.87
C GLY A 36 -20.63 13.05 -9.38
N HIS A 37 -21.54 12.19 -8.92
CA HIS A 37 -21.99 12.12 -7.52
C HIS A 37 -21.42 10.91 -6.73
N ASP A 38 -20.50 10.13 -7.32
CA ASP A 38 -19.86 9.01 -6.65
C ASP A 38 -18.95 9.53 -5.53
N LEU A 39 -19.20 9.08 -4.30
CA LEU A 39 -18.30 9.35 -3.18
C LEU A 39 -16.96 8.65 -3.44
N ILE A 40 -15.87 9.43 -3.38
CA ILE A 40 -14.52 8.89 -3.38
C ILE A 40 -14.33 8.16 -2.05
N PRO A 41 -14.10 6.85 -2.06
CA PRO A 41 -14.01 6.12 -0.80
C PRO A 41 -12.68 6.46 -0.11
N GLN A 42 -12.70 6.52 1.22
CA GLN A 42 -11.57 6.93 2.05
C GLN A 42 -11.17 5.83 3.03
N GLY A 43 -9.88 5.78 3.35
CA GLY A 43 -9.35 4.88 4.37
C GLY A 43 -9.05 3.47 3.84
N GLU A 44 -8.97 2.52 4.76
CA GLU A 44 -8.72 1.11 4.45
C GLU A 44 -10.00 0.42 3.99
N ILE A 45 -10.28 0.52 2.69
CA ILE A 45 -11.49 -0.02 2.07
C ILE A 45 -11.20 -1.27 1.25
N GLY A 46 -12.24 -2.08 1.09
CA GLY A 46 -12.28 -3.09 0.04
C GLY A 46 -11.28 -4.24 0.18
N ILE A 47 -11.29 -5.09 -0.83
CA ILE A 47 -10.45 -6.28 -0.95
C ILE A 47 -9.35 -5.99 -1.95
N LEU A 48 -8.09 -6.24 -1.58
CA LEU A 48 -6.95 -6.09 -2.48
C LEU A 48 -7.03 -7.10 -3.63
N ARG A 49 -7.21 -6.62 -4.86
CA ARG A 49 -7.31 -7.45 -6.06
C ARG A 49 -6.03 -7.50 -6.87
N ASN A 50 -5.33 -6.38 -7.00
CA ASN A 50 -4.07 -6.31 -7.73
C ASN A 50 -3.02 -5.43 -7.04
N VAL A 51 -1.76 -5.71 -7.34
CA VAL A 51 -0.61 -4.90 -6.95
C VAL A 51 0.37 -4.90 -8.12
N GLU A 52 0.70 -3.72 -8.60
CA GLU A 52 1.63 -3.51 -9.72
C GLU A 52 2.79 -2.64 -9.23
N LYS A 53 4.00 -2.99 -9.67
CA LYS A 53 5.15 -2.11 -9.51
C LYS A 53 5.21 -1.22 -10.75
N ILE A 54 5.27 0.08 -10.55
CA ILE A 54 5.46 1.06 -11.61
C ILE A 54 6.89 1.56 -11.52
N ASP A 55 7.65 1.35 -12.60
CA ASP A 55 9.04 1.82 -12.69
C ASP A 55 9.08 3.34 -12.78
N ALA A 56 10.15 3.92 -12.24
CA ALA A 56 10.40 5.34 -12.28
C ALA A 56 10.40 5.89 -13.72
N ASN A 57 9.90 7.12 -13.86
CA ASN A 57 9.98 7.89 -15.09
C ASN A 57 10.38 9.34 -14.79
N SER A 58 10.36 10.20 -15.82
CA SER A 58 10.77 11.61 -15.67
C SER A 58 9.97 12.43 -14.65
N PHE A 59 8.81 11.94 -14.19
CA PHE A 59 7.92 12.64 -13.29
C PHE A 59 7.76 11.96 -11.92
N TYR A 60 7.98 10.64 -11.84
CA TYR A 60 7.62 9.85 -10.66
C TYR A 60 8.70 8.80 -10.36
N PRO A 61 9.05 8.57 -9.08
CA PRO A 61 9.90 7.45 -8.68
C PRO A 61 9.16 6.10 -8.78
N ASP A 62 9.89 5.00 -8.54
CA ASP A 62 9.31 3.68 -8.34
C ASP A 62 8.20 3.75 -7.28
N HIS A 63 7.04 3.18 -7.58
CA HIS A 63 5.91 3.14 -6.65
C HIS A 63 5.03 1.92 -6.93
N LEU A 64 4.10 1.66 -6.01
CA LEU A 64 3.12 0.58 -6.20
C LEU A 64 1.76 1.16 -6.56
N LEU A 65 1.09 0.51 -7.51
CA LEU A 65 -0.32 0.76 -7.81
C LEU A 65 -1.14 -0.41 -7.26
N LEU A 66 -2.07 -0.10 -6.36
CA LEU A 66 -2.98 -1.06 -5.76
C LEU A 66 -4.33 -0.95 -6.46
N THR A 67 -4.96 -2.08 -6.72
CA THR A 67 -6.36 -2.14 -7.16
C THR A 67 -7.18 -2.86 -6.09
N VAL A 68 -8.25 -2.22 -5.62
CA VAL A 68 -9.20 -2.81 -4.66
C VAL A 68 -10.58 -2.93 -5.26
N GLU A 69 -11.33 -3.93 -4.80
CA GLU A 69 -12.77 -4.02 -5.03
C GLU A 69 -13.51 -3.58 -3.78
N TYR A 70 -14.41 -2.61 -3.93
CA TYR A 70 -15.24 -2.08 -2.85
C TYR A 70 -16.64 -1.79 -3.39
N ASN A 71 -17.68 -2.32 -2.72
CA ASN A 71 -19.09 -2.18 -3.14
C ASN A 71 -19.33 -2.54 -4.63
N GLY A 72 -18.66 -3.60 -5.12
CA GLY A 72 -18.79 -4.07 -6.50
C GLY A 72 -18.12 -3.19 -7.55
N LYS A 73 -17.36 -2.16 -7.15
CA LYS A 73 -16.59 -1.28 -8.03
C LYS A 73 -15.09 -1.44 -7.78
N GLY A 74 -14.29 -1.26 -8.84
CA GLY A 74 -12.83 -1.24 -8.76
C GLY A 74 -12.31 0.18 -8.49
N TYR A 75 -11.33 0.29 -7.59
CA TYR A 75 -10.62 1.54 -7.28
C TYR A 75 -9.12 1.30 -7.32
N THR A 76 -8.36 2.33 -7.69
CA THR A 76 -6.90 2.26 -7.74
C THR A 76 -6.29 3.25 -6.76
N GLY A 77 -5.13 2.95 -6.16
CA GLY A 77 -4.46 3.84 -5.23
C GLY A 77 -2.95 3.70 -5.31
N GLY A 78 -2.23 4.82 -5.27
CA GLY A 78 -0.77 4.85 -5.33
C GLY A 78 -0.15 4.73 -3.95
N LEU A 79 0.82 3.84 -3.79
CA LEU A 79 1.62 3.69 -2.57
C LEU A 79 3.07 4.08 -2.86
N TRP A 80 3.43 5.27 -2.40
CA TRP A 80 4.76 5.87 -2.60
C TRP A 80 5.66 5.53 -1.40
N ILE A 81 6.89 5.08 -1.68
CA ILE A 81 7.84 4.62 -0.67
C ILE A 81 9.24 5.06 -1.13
N GLU A 82 9.95 5.83 -0.30
CA GLU A 82 11.28 6.37 -0.65
C GLU A 82 12.40 5.32 -0.62
N ASP A 83 12.27 4.32 0.25
CA ASP A 83 13.25 3.24 0.42
C ASP A 83 12.93 2.10 -0.57
N SER A 84 13.75 1.93 -1.60
CA SER A 84 13.52 0.94 -2.67
C SER A 84 13.55 -0.51 -2.19
N GLU A 85 14.44 -0.85 -1.24
CA GLU A 85 14.46 -2.19 -0.65
C GLU A 85 13.20 -2.47 0.17
N PHE A 86 12.69 -1.46 0.86
CA PHE A 86 11.43 -1.53 1.59
C PHE A 86 10.24 -1.60 0.64
N LEU A 87 10.26 -0.90 -0.49
CA LEU A 87 9.25 -0.97 -1.53
C LEU A 87 9.10 -2.40 -2.08
N GLU A 88 10.20 -3.06 -2.45
CA GLU A 88 10.17 -4.45 -2.93
C GLU A 88 9.57 -5.41 -1.90
N LYS A 89 9.98 -5.21 -0.65
CA LYS A 89 9.48 -5.93 0.51
C LYS A 89 7.97 -5.78 0.70
N ILE A 90 7.46 -4.56 0.56
CA ILE A 90 6.02 -4.26 0.62
C ILE A 90 5.29 -4.81 -0.59
N PHE A 91 5.87 -4.74 -1.79
CA PHE A 91 5.30 -5.33 -3.00
C PHE A 91 5.05 -6.84 -2.83
N ASP A 92 6.07 -7.57 -2.38
CA ASP A 92 5.94 -9.01 -2.12
C ASP A 92 4.91 -9.33 -1.03
N LEU A 93 4.87 -8.53 0.04
CA LEU A 93 3.89 -8.70 1.11
C LEU A 93 2.47 -8.48 0.59
N LEU A 94 2.22 -7.40 -0.15
CA LEU A 94 0.91 -7.09 -0.70
C LEU A 94 0.46 -8.13 -1.72
N LYS A 95 1.36 -8.59 -2.61
CA LYS A 95 1.07 -9.68 -3.56
C LYS A 95 0.64 -10.98 -2.86
N LYS A 96 1.29 -11.34 -1.75
CA LYS A 96 0.95 -12.53 -0.95
C LYS A 96 -0.38 -12.39 -0.22
N ASN A 97 -0.86 -11.16 -0.02
CA ASN A 97 -2.10 -10.87 0.71
C ASN A 97 -3.24 -10.39 -0.20
N LYS A 98 -3.14 -10.59 -1.52
CA LYS A 98 -4.29 -10.42 -2.42
C LYS A 98 -5.47 -11.28 -1.96
N GLY A 99 -6.68 -10.73 -2.07
CA GLY A 99 -7.91 -11.34 -1.58
C GLY A 99 -8.26 -10.99 -0.12
N LYS A 100 -7.37 -10.32 0.63
CA LYS A 100 -7.66 -9.83 1.98
C LYS A 100 -8.18 -8.41 1.98
N LYS A 101 -8.88 -8.03 3.06
CA LYS A 101 -9.29 -6.65 3.28
C LYS A 101 -8.06 -5.79 3.54
N THR A 102 -8.04 -4.58 3.00
CA THR A 102 -6.96 -3.62 3.27
C THR A 102 -6.83 -3.32 4.77
N GLU A 103 -7.93 -3.32 5.53
CA GLU A 103 -7.90 -3.18 6.99
C GLU A 103 -7.13 -4.31 7.70
N GLU A 104 -7.27 -5.54 7.21
CA GLU A 104 -6.55 -6.70 7.73
C GLU A 104 -5.05 -6.60 7.39
N ILE A 105 -4.73 -6.17 6.18
CA ILE A 105 -3.35 -5.93 5.74
C ILE A 105 -2.71 -4.82 6.57
N GLY A 106 -3.43 -3.72 6.82
CA GLY A 106 -2.96 -2.60 7.63
C GLY A 106 -2.63 -3.00 9.07
N LYS A 107 -3.31 -4.02 9.62
CA LYS A 107 -3.06 -4.59 10.97
C LYS A 107 -1.88 -5.55 11.01
N MET A 108 -1.32 -5.97 9.87
CA MET A 108 -0.23 -6.95 9.87
C MET A 108 1.02 -6.36 10.50
N GLU A 109 1.63 -7.08 11.45
CA GLU A 109 2.96 -6.74 11.96
C GLU A 109 4.02 -7.06 10.91
N ILE A 110 4.86 -6.06 10.62
CA ILE A 110 6.01 -6.16 9.71
C ILE A 110 7.29 -5.74 10.43
N TRP A 111 8.43 -6.13 9.86
CA TRP A 111 9.78 -6.04 10.42
C TRP A 111 10.37 -4.63 10.43
#